data_AF-A0A383RZS3-F1
#
_entry.id   AF-A0A383RZS3-F1
#
_cell.length_a   1.000
_cell.length_b   1.000
_cell.length_c   1.000
_cell.angle_alpha   90.00
_cell.angle_beta   90.00
_cell.angle_gamma   90.00
#
_symmetry.space_group_name_H-M   'P 1'
#
loop_
_entity.id
_entity.type
_entity.pdbx_description
1 polymer ?
#
loop_
_entity_poly.entity_id
_entity_poly.type
_entity_poly.pdbx_seq_one_letter_code
_entity_poly.pdbx_strand_id
1 'polypeptide(L)' 'MKLAKHQVKPLAVLKFEAEARLLAGHISVNQLRFLQAAKDKGAALEPAGRIAGSDE' A
#
# COMPACT_ATOMS: atom_id res chain seq x y z
N MET A 1 33.24 -14.47 23.17
CA MET A 1 33.33 -13.48 22.07
C MET A 1 32.37 -12.34 22.40
N LYS A 2 32.86 -11.11 22.60
CA LYS A 2 31.98 -9.96 22.87
C LYS A 2 31.32 -9.54 21.56
N LEU A 3 29.99 -9.61 21.50
CA LEU A 3 29.21 -9.03 20.41
C LEU A 3 29.47 -7.53 20.40
N ALA A 4 30.24 -7.05 19.42
CA ALA A 4 30.37 -5.64 19.17
C ALA A 4 28.95 -5.10 18.93
N LYS A 5 28.46 -4.26 19.84
CA LYS A 5 27.19 -3.55 19.64
C LYS A 5 27.38 -2.72 18.38
N HIS A 6 26.80 -3.18 17.28
CA HIS A 6 26.83 -2.49 16.00
C HIS A 6 26.09 -1.17 16.25
N GLN A 7 26.83 -0.09 16.56
CA GLN A 7 26.23 1.23 16.61
C GLN A 7 25.79 1.53 15.19
N VAL A 8 24.50 1.35 14.93
CA VAL A 8 23.91 1.71 13.64
C VAL A 8 24.12 3.21 13.51
N LYS A 9 24.90 3.62 12.50
CA LYS A 9 25.19 5.03 12.26
C LYS A 9 23.85 5.75 12.10
N PRO A 10 23.50 6.74 12.94
CA PRO A 10 22.18 7.39 12.89
C PRO A 10 21.82 7.93 11.50
N LEU A 11 22.81 8.38 10.74
CA LEU A 11 22.66 8.82 9.35
C LEU A 11 22.20 7.71 8.39
N ALA A 12 22.57 6.45 8.64
CA ALA A 12 22.11 5.33 7.83
C ALA A 12 20.62 5.05 8.08
N VAL A 13 20.19 5.11 9.35
CA VAL A 13 18.78 4.91 9.73
C VAL A 13 17.89 5.97 9.08
N LEU A 14 18.30 7.23 9.13
CA LEU A 14 17.54 8.34 8.51
C LEU A 14 17.42 8.19 6.98
N LYS A 15 18.46 7.67 6.31
CA LYS A 15 18.40 7.38 4.87
C LYS A 15 17.42 6.24 4.56
N PHE A 16 17.50 5.14 5.30
CA PHE A 16 16.57 4.01 5.13
C PHE A 16 15.12 4.40 5.41
N GLU A 17 14.88 5.24 6.43
CA GLU A 17 13.55 5.74 6.77
C GLU A 17 12.98 6.64 5.66
N ALA A 18 13.80 7.52 5.08
CA ALA A 18 13.40 8.37 3.96
C ALA A 18 13.08 7.54 2.71
N GLU A 19 13.91 6.55 2.37
CA GLU A 19 13.68 5.62 1.27
C GLU A 19 12.43 4.76 1.48
N ALA A 20 12.23 4.25 2.69
CA ALA A 20 11.03 3.49 3.04
C ALA A 20 9.76 4.33 2.93
N ARG A 21 9.78 5.61 3.35
CA ARG A 21 8.65 6.54 3.17
C ARG A 21 8.35 6.82 1.70
N LEU A 22 9.39 7.02 0.88
CA LEU A 22 9.23 7.21 -0.56
C LEU A 22 8.63 5.97 -1.23
N LEU A 23 9.10 4.78 -0.86
CA LEU A 23 8.56 3.50 -1.36
C LEU A 23 7.14 3.25 -0.87
N ALA A 24 6.83 3.58 0.39
CA ALA A 24 5.47 3.45 0.94
C ALA A 24 4.46 4.37 0.23
N GLY A 25 4.89 5.52 -0.27
CA GLY A 25 4.08 6.42 -1.10
C GLY A 25 3.99 5.99 -2.57
N HIS A 26 4.89 5.13 -3.04
CA HIS A 26 4.90 4.64 -4.42
C HIS A 26 4.04 3.40 -4.57
N ILE A 27 2.83 3.60 -5.09
CA ILE A 27 1.98 2.50 -5.55
C ILE A 27 2.68 1.84 -6.75
N SER A 28 2.92 0.53 -6.65
CA SER A 28 3.53 -0.22 -7.76
C SER A 28 2.63 -0.17 -9.01
N VAL A 29 3.23 -0.32 -10.19
CA VAL A 29 2.49 -0.38 -11.47
C VAL A 29 1.40 -1.45 -11.44
N ASN A 30 1.64 -2.58 -10.77
CA ASN A 30 0.65 -3.65 -10.63
C ASN A 30 -0.52 -3.26 -9.73
N GLN A 31 -0.26 -2.58 -8.61
CA GLN A 31 -1.33 -2.05 -7.74
C GLN A 31 -2.14 -0.97 -8.46
N LEU A 32 -1.50 -0.08 -9.24
CA LEU A 32 -2.22 0.90 -10.06
C LEU A 32 -3.12 0.21 -11.08
N ARG A 33 -2.62 -0.83 -11.78
CA ARG A 33 -3.43 -1.63 -12.71
C ARG A 33 -4.60 -2.32 -12.02
N PHE A 34 -4.39 -2.84 -10.81
CA PHE A 34 -5.46 -3.45 -10.02
C PHE A 34 -6.52 -2.42 -9.63
N LEU A 35 -6.12 -1.25 -9.14
CA LEU A 35 -7.03 -0.15 -8.79
C LEU A 35 -7.79 0.36 -10.01
N GLN A 36 -7.14 0.46 -11.17
CA GLN A 36 -7.77 0.83 -12.42
C GLN A 36 -8.81 -0.21 -12.86
N ALA A 37 -8.46 -1.50 -12.83
CA ALA A 37 -9.41 -2.57 -13.13
C ALA A 37 -10.59 -2.61 -12.15
N ALA A 38 -10.34 -2.37 -10.86
CA ALA A 38 -11.37 -2.27 -9.84
C ALA A 38 -12.28 -1.06 -10.07
N LYS A 39 -11.75 0.09 -10.49
CA LYS A 39 -12.55 1.26 -10.86
C LYS A 39 -13.40 0.99 -12.10
N ASP A 40 -12.81 0.39 -13.13
CA ASP A 40 -13.49 0.16 -14.42
C ASP A 40 -14.57 -0.92 -14.33
N LYS A 41 -14.36 -1.94 -13.48
CA LYS A 41 -15.29 -3.08 -13.33
C LYS A 41 -16.12 -3.05 -12.06
N GLY A 42 -15.75 -2.23 -11.07
CA GLY A 42 -16.39 -2.18 -9.75
C GLY A 42 -17.85 -1.78 -9.83
N ALA A 43 -18.21 -0.86 -10.74
CA ALA A 43 -19.60 -0.46 -10.95
C ALA A 43 -20.52 -1.61 -11.41
N ALA A 44 -19.97 -2.63 -12.09
CA ALA A 44 -20.74 -3.82 -12.49
C ALA A 44 -20.84 -4.87 -11.37
N LEU A 45 -20.05 -4.71 -10.30
CA LEU A 45 -19.99 -5.57 -9.12
C LEU A 45 -20.60 -4.89 -7.88
N GLU A 46 -21.03 -3.64 -8.00
CA GLU A 46 -21.81 -2.97 -6.97
C GLU A 46 -23.06 -3.82 -6.68
N PRO A 47 -23.30 -4.21 -5.41
CA PRO A 47 -24.52 -4.91 -5.07
C PRO A 47 -25.71 -3.99 -5.42
N ALA A 48 -26.75 -4.56 -6.04
CA ALA A 48 -27.98 -3.86 -6.38
C ALA A 48 -29.17 -4.53 -5.67
N GLY A 49 -30.27 -3.79 -5.48
CA GLY A 49 -31.45 -4.30 -4.77
C GLY A 49 -31.21 -4.49 -3.27
N ARG A 50 -31.93 -5.43 -2.63
CA ARG A 50 -31.78 -5.75 -1.19
C ARG A 50 -30.35 -5.95 -0.68
N ILE A 51 -29.45 -6.46 -1.52
CA ILE A 51 -28.05 -6.69 -1.15
C ILE A 51 -27.27 -5.37 -1.02
N ALA A 52 -27.74 -4.30 -1.66
CA ALA A 52 -27.28 -2.92 -1.53
C ALA A 52 -27.94 -2.18 -0.35
N GLY A 53 -28.92 -2.81 0.32
CA GLY A 53 -29.76 -2.16 1.31
C GLY A 53 -30.89 -1.31 0.71
N SER A 54 -31.21 -1.46 -0.58
CA SER A 54 -32.43 -0.89 -1.15
C SER A 54 -33.62 -1.82 -0.95
N ASP A 55 -34.79 -1.27 -0.67
CA ASP A 55 -36.04 -2.06 -0.46
C ASP A 55 -36.72 -2.52 -1.77
N GLU A 56 -36.18 -2.11 -2.93
CA GLU A 56 -36.52 -2.63 -4.27
C GLU A 56 -35.85 -3.99 -4.54
#